data_AF-A0A919MR88-F1
#
_entry.id   AF-A0A919MR88-F1
#
_cell.length_a   1.000
_cell.length_b   1.000
_cell.length_c   1.000
_cell.angle_alpha   90.00
_cell.angle_beta   90.00
_cell.angle_gamma   90.00
#
_symmetry.space_group_name_H-M   'P 1'
#
loop_
_entity.id
_entity.type
_entity.pdbx_description
1 polymer ?
#
loop_
_entity_poly.entity_id
_entity_poly.type
_entity_poly.pdbx_seq_one_letter_code
_entity_poly.pdbx_strand_id
1 'polypeptide(L)'
;MTGGLEQRLGDPYDAGNPYGFRAVCAAAEAGGTVPLPAGAGTGADLRALYRRSPRAARAAHPDVADGEWIGAAVGAVDSGLRIAVRHLRARRLYDRPAFEIPYLRAALAGVLADLLLCDRLLAPDHERVAHGFVPRALRAAMDTLSVLLGSRFYIRVGEPAAFAVLFREAQEHLLALSTMPPVPAAAVRDLLPGAEAPALHRARGGWRTPPAPAAGLVDDLIDRYRDNRSFDLSRRPLPDRPG
;
A
#
# COMPACT_ATOMS: atom_id res chain seq x y z
N MET A 1 0.80 9.05 -19.92
CA MET A 1 2.00 8.31 -20.37
C MET A 1 2.79 7.82 -19.16
N THR A 2 2.20 6.94 -18.35
CA THR A 2 2.67 6.63 -16.98
C THR A 2 3.64 5.43 -16.92
N GLY A 3 4.03 4.88 -18.07
CA GLY A 3 4.76 3.61 -18.18
C GLY A 3 6.29 3.72 -18.23
N GLY A 4 6.86 4.89 -18.49
CA GLY A 4 8.29 5.03 -18.79
C GLY A 4 9.21 4.64 -17.64
N LEU A 5 8.94 5.15 -16.43
CA LEU A 5 9.78 4.86 -15.27
C LEU A 5 9.58 3.45 -14.72
N GLU A 6 8.34 2.99 -14.59
CA GLU A 6 8.06 1.61 -14.12
C GLU A 6 8.66 0.57 -15.07
N GLN A 7 8.64 0.81 -16.38
CA GLN A 7 9.26 -0.08 -17.36
C GLN A 7 10.79 -0.09 -17.24
N ARG A 8 11.41 1.07 -16.97
CA ARG A 8 12.86 1.17 -16.69
C ARG A 8 13.25 0.49 -15.37
N LEU A 9 12.38 0.53 -14.36
CA LEU A 9 12.61 -0.13 -13.07
C LEU A 9 12.50 -1.66 -13.16
N GLY A 10 11.91 -2.21 -14.23
CA GLY A 10 11.84 -3.64 -14.47
C GLY A 10 11.05 -4.44 -13.42
N ASP A 11 11.09 -5.77 -13.53
CA ASP A 11 10.47 -6.66 -12.55
C ASP A 11 11.24 -6.61 -11.22
N PRO A 12 10.63 -6.21 -10.09
CA PRO A 12 11.31 -6.15 -8.81
C PRO A 12 11.76 -7.52 -8.26
N TYR A 13 11.21 -8.62 -8.77
CA TYR A 13 11.57 -9.98 -8.34
C TYR A 13 12.71 -10.59 -9.18
N ASP A 14 13.08 -9.98 -10.30
CA ASP A 14 14.22 -10.42 -11.08
C ASP A 14 15.52 -10.22 -10.28
N ALA A 15 16.25 -11.32 -10.08
CA ALA A 15 17.50 -11.32 -9.33
C ALA A 15 18.63 -10.56 -10.02
N GLY A 16 18.54 -10.34 -11.34
CA GLY A 16 19.47 -9.53 -12.14
C GLY A 16 19.11 -8.04 -12.19
N ASN A 17 17.94 -7.65 -11.67
CA ASN A 17 17.51 -6.26 -11.69
C ASN A 17 18.29 -5.42 -10.66
N PRO A 18 19.05 -4.38 -11.10
CA PRO A 18 19.79 -3.52 -10.18
C PRO A 18 18.89 -2.66 -9.27
N TYR A 19 17.62 -2.52 -9.61
CA TYR A 19 16.59 -1.83 -8.82
C TYR A 19 15.62 -2.79 -8.15
N GLY A 20 15.86 -4.10 -8.27
CA GLY A 20 15.02 -5.15 -7.73
C GLY A 20 15.15 -5.27 -6.21
N PHE A 21 14.25 -6.05 -5.61
CA PHE A 21 14.20 -6.24 -4.17
C PHE A 21 15.49 -6.82 -3.59
N ARG A 22 16.19 -7.68 -4.33
CA ARG A 22 17.49 -8.22 -3.90
C ARG A 22 18.53 -7.12 -3.72
N ALA A 23 18.63 -6.20 -4.69
CA ALA A 23 19.57 -5.10 -4.64
C ALA A 23 19.19 -4.11 -3.52
N VAL A 24 17.90 -3.81 -3.37
CA VAL A 24 17.38 -2.97 -2.28
C VAL A 24 17.73 -3.56 -0.90
N CYS A 25 17.49 -4.84 -0.69
CA CYS A 25 17.84 -5.51 0.56
C CYS A 25 19.35 -5.50 0.83
N ALA A 26 20.17 -5.84 -0.17
CA ALA A 26 21.63 -5.84 -0.02
C ALA A 26 22.17 -4.44 0.33
N ALA A 27 21.66 -3.39 -0.32
CA ALA A 27 22.03 -2.02 0.01
C ALA A 27 21.61 -1.63 1.44
N ALA A 28 20.38 -2.01 1.85
CA ALA A 28 19.89 -1.72 3.19
C ALA A 28 20.66 -2.47 4.29
N GLU A 29 21.12 -3.70 4.02
CA GLU A 29 22.01 -4.46 4.92
C GLU A 29 23.39 -3.81 5.06
N ALA A 30 23.91 -3.22 3.97
CA ALA A 30 25.14 -2.44 3.97
C ALA A 30 24.98 -1.02 4.58
N GLY A 31 23.79 -0.67 5.08
CA GLY A 31 23.49 0.66 5.63
C GLY A 31 23.28 1.77 4.59
N GLY A 32 23.19 1.41 3.30
CA GLY A 32 23.02 2.33 2.18
C GLY A 32 21.64 2.26 1.51
N THR A 33 21.56 2.80 0.30
CA THR A 33 20.39 2.73 -0.58
C THR A 33 20.82 2.41 -2.01
N VAL A 34 19.92 1.84 -2.81
CA VAL A 34 20.17 1.66 -4.24
C VAL A 34 20.04 3.00 -4.98
N PRO A 35 20.90 3.31 -5.97
CA PRO A 35 20.76 4.51 -6.77
C PRO A 35 19.62 4.34 -7.78
N LEU A 36 18.40 4.71 -7.38
CA LEU A 36 17.26 4.66 -8.29
C LEU A 36 17.39 5.71 -9.41
N PRO A 37 16.91 5.41 -10.62
CA PRO A 37 16.89 6.39 -11.69
C PRO A 37 16.02 7.60 -11.31
N ALA A 38 16.49 8.80 -11.62
CA ALA A 38 15.68 10.00 -11.52
C ALA A 38 14.46 9.89 -12.46
N GLY A 39 13.26 10.05 -11.88
CA GLY A 39 11.99 10.20 -12.58
C GLY A 39 11.67 11.67 -12.84
N ALA A 40 10.42 11.96 -13.21
CA ALA A 40 9.90 13.32 -13.34
C ALA A 40 9.61 14.00 -11.99
N GLY A 41 9.79 13.29 -10.86
CA GLY A 41 9.56 13.86 -9.53
C GLY A 41 8.09 14.13 -9.21
N THR A 42 7.15 13.51 -9.92
CA THR A 42 5.71 13.77 -9.76
C THR A 42 4.90 12.49 -9.63
N GLY A 43 3.82 12.54 -8.83
CA GLY A 43 2.74 11.55 -8.80
C GLY A 43 3.15 10.09 -9.04
N ALA A 44 2.86 9.58 -10.23
CA ALA A 44 3.06 8.18 -10.56
C ALA A 44 4.53 7.73 -10.64
N ASP A 45 5.45 8.63 -10.98
CA ASP A 45 6.88 8.34 -10.97
C ASP A 45 7.37 8.13 -9.53
N LEU A 46 6.97 9.03 -8.62
CA LEU A 46 7.28 8.88 -7.20
C LEU A 46 6.69 7.58 -6.63
N ARG A 47 5.45 7.23 -7.02
CA ARG A 47 4.83 5.93 -6.65
C ARG A 47 5.64 4.74 -7.15
N ALA A 48 6.13 4.79 -8.39
CA ALA A 48 6.94 3.71 -8.96
C ALA A 48 8.26 3.52 -8.20
N LEU A 49 8.91 4.61 -7.79
CA LEU A 49 10.11 4.55 -6.95
C LEU A 49 9.81 4.02 -5.54
N TYR A 50 8.69 4.42 -4.95
CA TYR A 50 8.24 3.95 -3.63
C TYR A 50 7.88 2.47 -3.60
N ARG A 51 7.48 1.89 -4.73
CA ARG A 51 7.32 0.43 -4.85
C ARG A 51 8.64 -0.33 -4.63
N ARG A 52 9.79 0.33 -4.79
CA ARG A 52 11.13 -0.26 -4.59
C ARG A 52 11.69 0.08 -3.22
N SER A 53 11.88 1.37 -2.93
CA SER A 53 12.43 1.86 -1.67
C SER A 53 12.06 3.34 -1.46
N PRO A 54 11.23 3.68 -0.46
CA PRO A 54 10.96 5.06 -0.08
C PRO A 54 12.23 5.86 0.22
N ARG A 55 13.23 5.25 0.86
CA ARG A 55 14.47 5.95 1.20
C ARG A 55 15.30 6.28 -0.04
N ALA A 56 15.48 5.31 -0.94
CA ALA A 56 16.18 5.53 -2.20
C ALA A 56 15.45 6.54 -3.11
N ALA A 57 14.11 6.48 -3.14
CA ALA A 57 13.28 7.41 -3.90
C ALA A 57 13.48 8.86 -3.46
N ARG A 58 13.51 9.10 -2.14
CA ARG A 58 13.78 10.43 -1.58
C ARG A 58 15.20 10.91 -1.84
N ALA A 59 16.18 10.01 -1.74
CA ALA A 59 17.57 10.33 -2.06
C ALA A 59 17.73 10.76 -3.53
N ALA A 60 16.96 10.16 -4.45
CA ALA A 60 16.94 10.52 -5.87
C ALA A 60 16.18 11.83 -6.17
N HIS A 61 15.35 12.31 -5.25
CA HIS A 61 14.47 13.47 -5.44
C HIS A 61 14.42 14.37 -4.18
N PRO A 62 15.53 15.02 -3.79
CA PRO A 62 15.60 15.79 -2.55
C PRO A 62 14.68 17.03 -2.55
N ASP A 63 14.36 17.58 -3.72
CA ASP A 63 13.62 18.84 -3.87
C ASP A 63 12.09 18.67 -3.92
N VAL A 64 11.59 17.44 -3.82
CA VAL A 64 10.14 17.15 -3.87
C VAL A 64 9.49 17.46 -2.53
N ALA A 65 8.42 18.25 -2.56
CA ALA A 65 7.66 18.64 -1.37
C ALA A 65 6.98 17.45 -0.66
N ASP A 66 6.82 17.55 0.66
CA ASP A 66 6.26 16.50 1.51
C ASP A 66 4.87 16.00 1.09
N GLY A 67 4.00 16.89 0.57
CA GLY A 67 2.65 16.51 0.11
C GLY A 67 2.67 15.50 -1.05
N GLU A 68 3.61 15.62 -1.98
CA GLU A 68 3.78 14.68 -3.11
C GLU A 68 4.15 13.28 -2.62
N TRP A 69 4.89 13.19 -1.51
CA TRP A 69 5.31 11.92 -0.94
C TRP A 69 4.20 11.14 -0.27
N ILE A 70 3.13 11.80 0.21
CA ILE A 70 1.94 11.11 0.73
C ILE A 70 1.30 10.30 -0.41
N GLY A 71 1.22 10.88 -1.61
CA GLY A 71 0.73 10.19 -2.80
C GLY A 71 1.65 9.04 -3.25
N ALA A 72 2.96 9.20 -3.09
CA ALA A 72 3.95 8.17 -3.41
C ALA A 72 3.86 6.94 -2.48
N ALA A 73 3.53 7.14 -1.20
CA ALA A 73 3.45 6.11 -0.17
C ALA A 73 2.48 4.95 -0.50
N VAL A 74 1.44 5.22 -1.30
CA VAL A 74 0.55 4.18 -1.86
C VAL A 74 1.34 3.10 -2.60
N GLY A 75 2.43 3.47 -3.28
CA GLY A 75 3.29 2.53 -4.00
C GLY A 75 3.98 1.53 -3.07
N ALA A 76 4.45 1.96 -1.90
CA ALA A 76 5.09 1.07 -0.93
C ALA A 76 4.09 0.05 -0.37
N VAL A 77 2.86 0.47 -0.07
CA VAL A 77 1.82 -0.43 0.42
C VAL A 77 1.31 -1.38 -0.67
N ASP A 78 1.20 -0.94 -1.94
CA ASP A 78 0.90 -1.82 -3.10
C ASP A 78 1.95 -2.93 -3.24
N SER A 79 3.24 -2.60 -3.13
CA SER A 79 4.32 -3.60 -3.12
C SER A 79 4.23 -4.52 -1.90
N GLY A 80 3.96 -3.99 -0.70
CA GLY A 80 3.77 -4.79 0.51
C GLY A 80 2.62 -5.79 0.36
N LEU A 81 1.48 -5.36 -0.19
CA LEU A 81 0.33 -6.21 -0.46
C LEU A 81 0.68 -7.33 -1.45
N ARG A 82 1.41 -7.01 -2.52
CA ARG A 82 1.85 -8.01 -3.51
C ARG A 82 2.77 -9.07 -2.90
N ILE A 83 3.72 -8.64 -2.06
CA ILE A 83 4.60 -9.56 -1.33
C ILE A 83 3.78 -10.46 -0.40
N ALA A 84 2.83 -9.90 0.35
CA ALA A 84 1.97 -10.66 1.25
C ALA A 84 1.07 -11.67 0.51
N VAL A 85 0.45 -11.26 -0.61
CA VAL A 85 -0.36 -12.15 -1.46
C VAL A 85 0.49 -13.30 -2.00
N ARG A 86 1.69 -12.99 -2.51
CA ARG A 86 2.60 -14.01 -3.04
C ARG A 86 3.06 -14.97 -1.95
N HIS A 87 3.38 -14.47 -0.76
CA HIS A 87 3.70 -15.29 0.41
C HIS A 87 2.55 -16.22 0.79
N LEU A 88 1.33 -15.69 0.93
CA LEU A 88 0.16 -16.46 1.38
C LEU A 88 -0.34 -17.46 0.32
N ARG A 89 -0.06 -17.23 -0.96
CA ARG A 89 -0.30 -18.21 -2.03
C ARG A 89 0.70 -19.37 -1.99
N ALA A 90 1.96 -19.09 -1.66
CA ALA A 90 3.01 -20.11 -1.57
C ALA A 90 2.95 -20.91 -0.25
N ARG A 91 2.49 -20.29 0.83
CA ARG A 91 2.39 -20.92 2.16
C ARG A 91 1.18 -21.83 2.25
N ARG A 92 1.36 -23.05 2.75
CA ARG A 92 0.26 -23.96 3.09
C ARG A 92 -0.02 -23.96 4.59
N LEU A 93 -1.29 -23.97 4.94
CA LEU A 93 -1.82 -24.14 6.29
C LEU A 93 -3.01 -25.09 6.21
N TYR A 94 -3.04 -26.13 7.04
CA TYR A 94 -4.11 -27.15 7.01
C TYR A 94 -4.33 -27.75 5.62
N ASP A 95 -3.22 -28.08 4.94
CA ASP A 95 -3.17 -28.61 3.58
C ASP A 95 -3.82 -27.75 2.48
N ARG A 96 -4.12 -26.48 2.76
CA ARG A 96 -4.58 -25.52 1.74
C ARG A 96 -3.65 -24.31 1.66
N PRO A 97 -3.60 -23.60 0.52
CA PRO A 97 -2.94 -22.31 0.47
C PRO A 97 -3.50 -21.39 1.55
N ALA A 98 -2.63 -20.71 2.30
CA ALA A 98 -3.05 -19.81 3.37
C ALA A 98 -3.97 -18.69 2.83
N PHE A 99 -3.77 -18.26 1.58
CA PHE A 99 -4.62 -17.29 0.89
C PHE A 99 -6.11 -17.70 0.79
N GLU A 100 -6.44 -18.99 0.92
CA GLU A 100 -7.83 -19.46 0.90
C GLU A 100 -8.54 -19.33 2.25
N ILE A 101 -7.80 -19.09 3.34
CA ILE A 101 -8.40 -18.92 4.67
C ILE A 101 -9.26 -17.64 4.65
N PRO A 102 -10.57 -17.72 5.00
CA PRO A 102 -11.49 -16.59 4.89
C PRO A 102 -11.00 -15.33 5.58
N TYR A 103 -10.47 -15.47 6.80
CA TYR A 103 -9.90 -14.37 7.57
C TYR A 103 -8.73 -13.67 6.84
N LEU A 104 -7.77 -14.45 6.32
CA LEU A 104 -6.60 -13.90 5.62
C LEU A 104 -7.00 -13.23 4.31
N ARG A 105 -7.93 -13.82 3.57
CA ARG A 105 -8.49 -13.24 2.34
C ARG A 105 -9.20 -11.91 2.62
N ALA A 106 -9.98 -11.85 3.70
CA ALA A 106 -10.70 -10.66 4.10
C ALA A 106 -9.75 -9.53 4.53
N ALA A 107 -8.69 -9.84 5.28
CA ALA A 107 -7.67 -8.86 5.67
C ALA A 107 -6.93 -8.28 4.45
N LEU A 108 -6.55 -9.11 3.47
CA LEU A 108 -5.92 -8.64 2.22
C LEU A 108 -6.86 -7.75 1.39
N ALA A 109 -8.13 -8.15 1.29
CA ALA A 109 -9.15 -7.35 0.59
C ALA A 109 -9.40 -6.02 1.30
N GLY A 110 -9.28 -5.98 2.62
CA GLY A 110 -9.31 -4.75 3.39
C GLY A 110 -8.14 -3.82 3.10
N VAL A 111 -6.90 -4.33 3.13
CA VAL A 111 -5.72 -3.52 2.72
C VAL A 111 -5.87 -2.98 1.29
N LEU A 112 -6.46 -3.75 0.37
CA LEU A 112 -6.78 -3.25 -0.96
C LEU A 112 -7.80 -2.10 -0.90
N ALA A 113 -8.86 -2.22 -0.09
CA ALA A 113 -9.84 -1.15 0.11
C ALA A 113 -9.21 0.13 0.67
N ASP A 114 -8.25 0.01 1.61
CA ASP A 114 -7.47 1.15 2.12
C ASP A 114 -6.72 1.88 1.01
N LEU A 115 -6.08 1.14 0.09
CA LEU A 115 -5.34 1.74 -1.02
C LEU A 115 -6.27 2.53 -1.96
N LEU A 116 -7.45 1.99 -2.25
CA LEU A 116 -8.45 2.66 -3.11
C LEU A 116 -9.03 3.91 -2.47
N LEU A 117 -9.32 3.83 -1.18
CA LEU A 117 -9.77 4.98 -0.41
C LEU A 117 -8.71 6.07 -0.39
N CYS A 118 -7.46 5.72 -0.07
CA CYS A 118 -6.35 6.67 -0.05
C CYS A 118 -6.16 7.33 -1.42
N ASP A 119 -6.21 6.56 -2.51
CA ASP A 119 -6.13 7.11 -3.86
C ASP A 119 -7.24 8.13 -4.16
N ARG A 120 -8.45 7.91 -3.66
CA ARG A 120 -9.57 8.85 -3.85
C ARG A 120 -9.40 10.12 -3.02
N LEU A 121 -8.87 10.00 -1.80
CA LEU A 121 -8.64 11.10 -0.87
C LEU A 121 -7.41 11.94 -1.25
N LEU A 122 -6.49 11.40 -2.05
CA LEU A 122 -5.34 12.12 -2.61
C LEU A 122 -5.72 13.05 -3.79
N ALA A 123 -7.01 13.24 -4.08
CA ALA A 123 -7.45 14.25 -5.03
C ALA A 123 -7.15 15.68 -4.50
N PRO A 124 -6.82 16.65 -5.37
CA PRO A 124 -6.40 17.99 -4.96
C PRO A 124 -7.38 18.70 -4.01
N ASP A 125 -8.69 18.51 -4.24
CA ASP A 125 -9.76 19.17 -3.47
C ASP A 125 -9.85 18.70 -2.00
N HIS A 126 -9.06 17.69 -1.61
CA HIS A 126 -9.17 17.01 -0.33
C HIS A 126 -7.90 17.11 0.53
N GLU A 127 -7.03 18.08 0.28
CA GLU A 127 -5.69 18.21 0.90
C GLU A 127 -5.69 18.00 2.43
N ARG A 128 -6.52 18.72 3.18
CA ARG A 128 -6.58 18.56 4.65
C ARG A 128 -6.92 17.13 5.07
N VAL A 129 -7.83 16.48 4.35
CA VAL A 129 -8.22 15.09 4.62
C VAL A 129 -7.09 14.14 4.20
N ALA A 130 -6.45 14.37 3.06
CA ALA A 130 -5.30 13.60 2.62
C ALA A 130 -4.19 13.60 3.67
N HIS A 131 -3.80 14.78 4.16
CA HIS A 131 -2.71 14.94 5.14
C HIS A 131 -3.04 14.34 6.52
N GLY A 132 -4.29 14.43 6.99
CA GLY A 132 -4.68 13.91 8.31
C GLY A 132 -5.17 12.46 8.35
N PHE A 133 -5.48 11.86 7.19
CA PHE A 133 -6.01 10.49 7.08
C PHE A 133 -5.03 9.53 6.42
N VAL A 134 -4.50 9.87 5.24
CA VAL A 134 -3.80 8.92 4.36
C VAL A 134 -2.55 8.33 5.02
N PRO A 135 -1.66 9.11 5.67
CA PRO A 135 -0.49 8.54 6.34
C PRO A 135 -0.86 7.49 7.40
N ARG A 136 -1.94 7.72 8.16
CA ARG A 136 -2.40 6.80 9.22
C ARG A 136 -2.97 5.52 8.63
N ALA A 137 -3.82 5.63 7.62
CA ALA A 137 -4.43 4.48 6.94
C ALA A 137 -3.36 3.58 6.30
N LEU A 138 -2.39 4.17 5.59
CA LEU A 138 -1.29 3.43 4.97
C LEU A 138 -0.37 2.74 5.99
N ARG A 139 -0.14 3.36 7.16
CA ARG A 139 0.60 2.72 8.25
C ARG A 139 -0.15 1.52 8.83
N ALA A 140 -1.44 1.69 9.14
CA ALA A 140 -2.26 0.60 9.65
C ALA A 140 -2.37 -0.57 8.66
N ALA A 141 -2.42 -0.27 7.35
CA ALA A 141 -2.35 -1.27 6.30
C ALA A 141 -1.02 -2.03 6.30
N MET A 142 0.12 -1.33 6.41
CA MET A 142 1.44 -1.97 6.55
C MET A 142 1.54 -2.84 7.81
N ASP A 143 1.02 -2.37 8.95
CA ASP A 143 0.98 -3.15 10.19
C ASP A 143 0.16 -4.43 10.02
N THR A 144 -0.98 -4.33 9.35
CA THR A 144 -1.81 -5.49 9.03
C THR A 144 -1.06 -6.49 8.15
N LEU A 145 -0.38 -6.02 7.10
CA LEU A 145 0.43 -6.89 6.24
C LEU A 145 1.58 -7.56 7.00
N SER A 146 2.20 -6.87 7.96
CA SER A 146 3.24 -7.44 8.83
C SER A 146 2.70 -8.60 9.66
N VAL A 147 1.49 -8.47 10.21
CA VAL A 147 0.82 -9.53 10.98
C VAL A 147 0.47 -10.72 10.08
N LEU A 148 -0.01 -10.47 8.86
CA LEU A 148 -0.34 -11.52 7.89
C LEU A 148 0.89 -12.33 7.44
N LEU A 149 2.06 -11.67 7.33
CA LEU A 149 3.33 -12.36 7.08
C LEU A 149 3.80 -13.18 8.30
N GLY A 150 3.34 -12.83 9.50
CA GLY A 150 3.63 -13.54 10.75
C GLY A 150 5.13 -13.67 11.00
N SER A 151 5.58 -14.85 11.44
CA SER A 151 7.00 -15.11 11.71
C SER A 151 7.92 -14.95 10.48
N ARG A 152 7.37 -15.02 9.25
CA ARG A 152 8.15 -14.81 8.02
C ARG A 152 8.64 -13.36 7.88
N PHE A 153 7.99 -12.41 8.56
CA PHE A 153 8.44 -11.01 8.66
C PHE A 153 9.86 -10.88 9.23
N TYR A 154 10.27 -11.78 10.12
CA TYR A 154 11.59 -11.72 10.76
C TYR A 154 12.71 -12.32 9.90
N ILE A 155 12.38 -12.96 8.77
CA ILE A 155 13.39 -13.55 7.89
C ILE A 155 14.03 -12.44 7.06
N ARG A 156 15.35 -12.28 7.24
CA ARG A 156 16.16 -11.28 6.55
C ARG A 156 16.71 -11.73 5.19
N VAL A 157 16.35 -12.92 4.73
CA VAL A 157 16.86 -13.49 3.48
C VAL A 157 15.74 -13.80 2.50
N GLY A 158 15.97 -13.49 1.22
CA GLY A 158 15.05 -13.79 0.12
C GLY A 158 13.88 -12.82 0.00
N GLU A 159 12.86 -13.22 -0.75
CA GLU A 159 11.70 -12.39 -1.11
C GLU A 159 10.98 -11.71 0.07
N PRO A 160 10.78 -12.36 1.24
CA PRO A 160 10.13 -11.71 2.39
C PRO A 160 10.96 -10.60 3.04
N ALA A 161 12.29 -10.61 2.86
CA ALA A 161 13.19 -9.59 3.43
C ALA A 161 12.91 -8.20 2.86
N ALA A 162 12.47 -8.17 1.59
CA ALA A 162 12.04 -6.96 0.90
C ALA A 162 10.91 -6.25 1.64
N PHE A 163 9.95 -7.01 2.17
CA PHE A 163 8.87 -6.44 2.95
C PHE A 163 9.40 -5.75 4.21
N ALA A 164 10.36 -6.35 4.92
CA ALA A 164 10.86 -5.76 6.16
C ALA A 164 11.62 -4.43 5.92
N VAL A 165 12.36 -4.34 4.81
CA VAL A 165 12.99 -3.08 4.39
C VAL A 165 11.92 -2.04 4.02
N LEU A 166 10.99 -2.43 3.16
CA LEU A 166 9.91 -1.57 2.68
C LEU A 166 9.01 -1.08 3.81
N PHE A 167 8.65 -1.96 4.74
CA PHE A 167 7.86 -1.67 5.93
C PHE A 167 8.53 -0.61 6.79
N ARG A 168 9.80 -0.83 7.14
CA ARG A 168 10.57 0.12 7.96
C ARG A 168 10.64 1.49 7.30
N GLU A 169 11.06 1.55 6.04
CA GLU A 169 11.21 2.82 5.33
C GLU A 169 9.86 3.55 5.14
N ALA A 170 8.79 2.82 4.85
CA ALA A 170 7.46 3.40 4.72
C ALA A 170 6.93 3.91 6.07
N GLN A 171 7.07 3.15 7.15
CA GLN A 171 6.63 3.55 8.49
C GLN A 171 7.39 4.79 8.99
N GLU A 172 8.72 4.80 8.86
CA GLU A 172 9.56 5.94 9.19
C GLU A 172 9.06 7.20 8.47
N HIS A 173 8.82 7.11 7.16
CA HIS A 173 8.41 8.27 6.40
C HIS A 173 6.97 8.69 6.67
N LEU A 174 6.01 7.75 6.69
CA LEU A 174 4.61 8.05 6.94
C LEU A 174 4.39 8.66 8.33
N LEU A 175 5.22 8.29 9.31
CA LEU A 175 5.22 8.94 10.62
C LEU A 175 5.68 10.39 10.51
N ALA A 176 6.74 10.67 9.76
CA ALA A 176 7.24 12.03 9.55
C ALA A 176 6.25 12.92 8.77
N LEU A 177 5.51 12.36 7.81
CA LEU A 177 4.49 13.08 7.03
C LEU A 177 3.19 13.33 7.81
N SER A 178 2.95 12.60 8.89
CA SER A 178 1.73 12.70 9.71
C SER A 178 1.82 13.88 10.70
N THR A 179 1.95 15.09 10.18
CA THR A 179 2.08 16.33 10.97
C THR A 179 0.73 16.95 11.36
N MET A 180 -0.33 16.62 10.62
CA MET A 180 -1.67 17.13 10.87
C MET A 180 -2.41 16.32 11.95
N PRO A 181 -3.27 16.95 12.76
CA PRO A 181 -4.12 16.24 13.69
C PRO A 181 -5.09 15.31 12.94
N PRO A 182 -5.57 14.24 13.60
CA PRO A 182 -6.59 13.37 13.04
C PRO A 182 -7.81 14.18 12.55
N VAL A 183 -8.19 13.97 11.29
CA VAL A 183 -9.37 14.54 10.66
C VAL A 183 -10.61 13.83 11.19
N PRO A 184 -11.68 14.55 11.60
CA PRO A 184 -12.91 13.93 12.04
C PRO A 184 -13.49 12.99 10.99
N ALA A 185 -13.99 11.84 11.42
CA ALA A 185 -14.51 10.83 10.52
C ALA A 185 -15.71 11.30 9.66
N ALA A 186 -16.47 12.27 10.17
CA ALA A 186 -17.53 12.94 9.41
C ALA A 186 -16.99 13.67 8.17
N ALA A 187 -15.85 14.36 8.28
CA ALA A 187 -15.24 15.05 7.15
C ALA A 187 -14.73 14.07 6.08
N VAL A 188 -14.35 12.84 6.45
CA VAL A 188 -14.04 11.78 5.47
C VAL A 188 -15.32 11.28 4.80
N ARG A 189 -16.40 11.08 5.57
CA ARG A 189 -17.71 10.62 5.07
C ARG A 189 -18.28 11.54 4.00
N ASP A 190 -18.20 12.85 4.22
CA ASP A 190 -18.76 13.87 3.32
C ASP A 190 -18.11 13.85 1.92
N LEU A 191 -16.89 13.30 1.81
CA LEU A 191 -16.12 13.22 0.56
C LEU A 191 -16.34 11.91 -0.22
N LEU A 192 -17.15 10.98 0.29
CA LEU A 192 -17.35 9.65 -0.28
C LEU A 192 -18.67 9.40 -1.06
N PRO A 193 -19.49 10.39 -1.52
CA PRO A 193 -20.72 10.04 -2.23
C PRO A 193 -20.44 9.34 -3.58
N GLY A 194 -21.16 8.25 -3.86
CA GLY A 194 -21.32 7.65 -5.20
C GLY A 194 -20.09 6.95 -5.80
N ALA A 195 -19.46 6.02 -5.07
CA ALA A 195 -18.18 5.40 -5.46
C ALA A 195 -18.19 4.68 -6.83
N GLU A 196 -17.78 5.37 -7.89
CA GLU A 196 -17.09 4.73 -9.02
C GLU A 196 -15.61 4.49 -8.67
N ALA A 197 -15.07 3.32 -9.01
CA ALA A 197 -13.73 2.92 -8.57
C ALA A 197 -12.58 3.78 -9.16
N PRO A 198 -11.50 4.03 -8.38
CA PRO A 198 -10.36 4.85 -8.79
C PRO A 198 -9.57 4.33 -10.01
N ALA A 199 -8.80 5.23 -10.61
CA ALA A 199 -7.96 4.99 -11.80
C ALA A 199 -6.90 3.87 -11.62
N LEU A 200 -6.44 3.62 -10.38
CA LEU A 200 -5.48 2.55 -10.08
C LEU A 200 -6.04 1.16 -10.43
N HIS A 201 -7.37 1.00 -10.41
CA HIS A 201 -8.07 -0.20 -10.88
C HIS A 201 -8.32 -0.22 -12.39
N ARG A 202 -8.66 0.92 -13.00
CA ARG A 202 -8.92 1.00 -14.45
C ARG A 202 -7.71 0.61 -15.29
N ALA A 203 -6.50 0.90 -14.81
CA ALA A 203 -5.26 0.51 -15.50
C ALA A 203 -4.85 -0.98 -15.32
N ARG A 204 -5.54 -1.77 -14.48
CA ARG A 204 -5.11 -3.13 -14.09
C ARG A 204 -6.09 -4.27 -14.47
N GLY A 205 -7.00 -4.03 -15.41
CA GLY A 205 -7.73 -5.09 -16.11
C GLY A 205 -8.96 -5.66 -15.38
N GLY A 206 -10.09 -4.96 -15.48
CA GLY A 206 -11.41 -5.61 -15.48
C GLY A 206 -12.08 -5.94 -14.14
N TRP A 207 -11.63 -5.39 -13.01
CA TRP A 207 -12.37 -5.54 -11.76
C TRP A 207 -13.65 -4.70 -11.78
N ARG A 208 -14.82 -5.36 -11.73
CA ARG A 208 -16.12 -4.69 -11.59
C ARG A 208 -16.28 -4.22 -10.15
N THR A 209 -16.40 -2.92 -9.95
CA THR A 209 -16.89 -2.35 -8.70
C THR A 209 -18.31 -2.89 -8.45
N PRO A 210 -18.60 -3.50 -7.30
CA PRO A 210 -19.98 -3.83 -6.95
C PRO A 210 -20.84 -2.56 -7.04
N PRO A 211 -22.08 -2.64 -7.56
CA PRO A 211 -22.90 -1.49 -7.93
C PRO A 211 -23.33 -0.58 -6.76
N ALA A 212 -22.95 -0.92 -5.52
CA ALA A 212 -22.99 0.00 -4.41
C ALA A 212 -21.79 -0.29 -3.49
N PRO A 213 -21.01 0.72 -3.04
CA PRO A 213 -20.37 0.57 -1.74
C PRO A 213 -21.50 0.36 -0.74
N ALA A 214 -21.65 -0.86 -0.21
CA ALA A 214 -22.66 -1.14 0.80
C ALA A 214 -22.60 -0.03 1.85
N ALA A 215 -23.71 0.65 2.16
CA ALA A 215 -23.71 1.87 2.97
C ALA A 215 -22.88 1.75 4.28
N GLY A 216 -22.77 0.53 4.83
CA GLY A 216 -21.93 0.25 5.99
C GLY A 216 -20.41 0.15 5.74
N LEU A 217 -19.89 0.27 4.51
CA LEU A 217 -18.44 0.29 4.22
C LEU A 217 -17.81 1.59 4.74
N VAL A 218 -18.56 2.69 4.64
CA VAL A 218 -18.16 4.00 5.16
C VAL A 218 -18.21 4.02 6.69
N ASP A 219 -19.19 3.34 7.30
CA ASP A 219 -19.23 3.22 8.77
C ASP A 219 -18.07 2.38 9.30
N ASP A 220 -17.79 1.23 8.67
CA ASP A 220 -16.63 0.42 9.07
C ASP A 220 -15.30 1.18 8.86
N LEU A 221 -15.20 2.01 7.82
CA LEU A 221 -14.05 2.91 7.56
C LEU A 221 -13.85 3.88 8.73
N ILE A 222 -14.92 4.50 9.19
CA ILE A 222 -14.93 5.50 10.26
C ILE A 222 -14.55 4.88 11.62
N ASP A 223 -15.10 3.72 11.94
CA ASP A 223 -14.79 3.04 13.20
C ASP A 223 -13.31 2.63 13.26
N ARG A 224 -12.75 2.19 12.14
CA ARG A 224 -11.35 1.76 12.06
C ARG A 224 -10.36 2.91 11.99
N TYR A 225 -10.77 4.05 11.44
CA TYR A 225 -9.99 5.29 11.51
C TYR A 225 -9.73 5.72 12.97
N ARG A 226 -10.74 5.61 13.84
CA ARG A 226 -10.62 5.93 15.27
C ARG A 226 -9.63 5.01 15.97
N ASP A 227 -9.65 3.73 15.63
CA ASP A 227 -8.80 2.71 16.25
C ASP A 227 -7.40 2.59 15.61
N ASN A 228 -7.09 3.40 14.59
CA ASN A 228 -5.86 3.31 13.79
C ASN A 228 -5.64 1.90 13.18
N ARG A 229 -6.73 1.29 12.67
CA ARG A 229 -6.75 -0.04 12.05
C ARG A 229 -6.98 0.06 10.54
N SER A 230 -6.45 -0.91 9.79
CA SER A 230 -6.78 -1.12 8.37
C SER A 230 -8.20 -1.65 8.21
N PHE A 231 -8.73 -1.68 6.99
CA PHE A 231 -9.99 -2.37 6.73
C PHE A 231 -9.86 -3.85 7.12
N ASP A 232 -10.73 -4.27 8.02
CA ASP A 232 -10.90 -5.67 8.39
C ASP A 232 -12.25 -6.17 7.86
N LEU A 233 -12.23 -6.79 6.69
CA LEU A 233 -13.43 -7.40 6.12
C LEU A 233 -13.80 -8.71 6.82
N SER A 234 -13.07 -9.20 7.82
CA SER A 234 -13.44 -10.44 8.53
C SER A 234 -14.59 -10.26 9.50
N ARG A 235 -14.87 -9.01 9.92
CA ARG A 235 -16.03 -8.65 10.73
C ARG A 235 -17.36 -8.73 9.96
N ARG A 236 -17.30 -8.85 8.62
CA ARG A 236 -18.47 -9.10 7.78
C ARG A 236 -18.24 -10.32 6.90
N PRO A 237 -19.20 -11.23 6.77
CA PRO A 237 -19.10 -12.27 5.76
C PRO A 237 -18.97 -11.61 4.38
N LEU A 238 -17.91 -11.94 3.65
CA LEU A 238 -17.83 -11.63 2.22
C LEU A 238 -19.07 -12.26 1.56
N PRO A 239 -19.83 -11.53 0.71
CA PRO A 239 -20.95 -12.14 0.01
C PRO A 239 -20.43 -13.36 -0.75
N ASP A 240 -21.15 -14.47 -0.61
CA ASP A 240 -20.82 -15.70 -1.31
C ASP A 240 -20.77 -15.41 -2.81
N ARG A 241 -19.78 -16.02 -3.49
CA ARG A 241 -19.67 -15.91 -4.94
C ARG A 241 -20.96 -16.49 -5.54
N PRO A 242 -21.69 -15.78 -6.41
CA PRO A 242 -22.69 -16.45 -7.22
C PRO A 242 -21.95 -17.51 -8.05
N GLY A 243 -22.45 -18.75 -7.98
CA GLY A 243 -21.96 -19.89 -8.76
C GLY A 243 -22.21 -19.73 -10.25
#